data_AF-A0A1A8G9V6-F1
#
_entry.id   AF-A0A1A8G9V6-F1
#
_cell.length_a   1.000
_cell.length_b   1.000
_cell.length_c   1.000
_cell.angle_alpha   90.00
_cell.angle_beta   90.00
_cell.angle_gamma   90.00
#
_symmetry.space_group_name_H-M   'P 1'
#
loop_
_entity.id
_entity.type
_entity.pdbx_description
1 polymer ?
#
loop_
_entity_poly.entity_id
_entity_poly.type
_entity_poly.pdbx_seq_one_letter_code
_entity_poly.pdbx_strand_id
1 'polypeptide(L)'
;ERCRREGYHLQDASRVPSNWRLFYFTCKRRRNLLKNPRGEDGFLGWDLTNGGDGWKIERPIVPHPNEAIQKNFATSYQMCMKSQIIELE
;
A
#
# COMPACT_ATOMS: atom_id res chain seq x y z
N GLU A 1 27.54 -7.45 6.48
CA GLU A 1 28.02 -7.04 5.15
C GLU A 1 26.94 -6.86 4.07
N ARG A 2 26.16 -7.89 3.73
CA ARG A 2 25.19 -7.82 2.61
C ARG A 2 24.18 -6.68 2.70
N CYS A 3 23.53 -6.50 3.86
CA CYS A 3 22.56 -5.42 4.05
C CYS A 3 23.12 -4.03 3.74
N ARG A 4 24.37 -3.75 4.16
CA ARG A 4 25.02 -2.45 3.93
C ARG A 4 25.30 -2.21 2.45
N ARG A 5 25.78 -3.23 1.73
CA ARG A 5 26.09 -3.14 0.28
C ARG A 5 24.84 -2.90 -0.57
N GLU A 6 23.70 -3.46 -0.14
CA GLU A 6 22.41 -3.31 -0.81
C GLU A 6 21.59 -2.10 -0.28
N GLY A 7 22.17 -1.26 0.59
CA GLY A 7 21.52 -0.02 1.08
C GLY A 7 20.41 -0.23 2.14
N TYR A 8 20.35 -1.40 2.77
CA TYR A 8 19.40 -1.67 3.85
C TYR A 8 19.91 -1.13 5.18
N HIS A 9 19.24 -0.09 5.67
CA HIS A 9 19.54 0.58 6.93
C HIS A 9 18.47 0.29 7.99
N LEU A 10 18.88 0.36 9.27
CA LEU A 10 17.94 0.33 10.38
C LEU A 10 17.12 1.62 10.37
N GLN A 11 15.80 1.49 10.45
CA GLN A 11 14.93 2.66 10.60
C GLN A 11 15.09 3.31 11.98
N ASP A 12 15.48 2.52 12.97
CA ASP A 12 15.78 2.94 14.33
C ASP A 12 17.07 2.26 14.77
N ALA A 13 18.12 3.06 15.00
CA ALA A 13 19.44 2.57 15.39
C ALA A 13 19.43 1.91 16.79
N SER A 14 18.43 2.20 17.62
CA SER A 14 18.26 1.56 18.94
C SER A 14 17.71 0.13 18.85
N ARG A 15 17.14 -0.25 17.70
CA ARG A 15 16.52 -1.56 17.46
C ARG A 15 17.39 -2.44 16.58
N VAL A 16 18.53 -2.85 17.13
CA VAL A 16 19.43 -3.79 16.46
C VAL A 16 18.71 -5.14 16.26
N PRO A 17 18.66 -5.69 15.02
CA PRO A 17 17.98 -6.96 14.77
C PRO A 17 18.67 -8.10 15.51
N SER A 18 17.87 -8.92 16.21
CA SER A 18 18.35 -10.16 16.80
C SER A 18 18.72 -11.21 15.75
N ASN A 19 18.12 -11.14 14.55
CA ASN A 19 18.41 -12.02 13.42
C ASN A 19 18.66 -11.23 12.12
N TRP A 20 19.94 -11.06 11.77
CA TRP A 20 20.35 -10.34 10.57
C TRP A 20 19.94 -11.01 9.25
N ARG A 21 19.83 -12.35 9.23
CA ARG A 21 19.38 -13.09 8.03
C ARG A 21 17.91 -12.81 7.76
N LEU A 22 17.07 -12.87 8.79
CA LEU A 22 15.65 -12.53 8.68
C LEU A 22 15.47 -11.07 8.28
N PHE A 23 16.17 -10.15 8.95
CA PHE A 23 16.17 -8.72 8.61
C PHE A 23 16.46 -8.49 7.12
N TYR A 24 17.52 -9.12 6.60
CA TYR A 24 17.88 -9.02 5.19
C TYR A 24 16.73 -9.46 4.27
N PHE A 25 16.10 -10.62 4.51
CA PHE A 25 14.99 -11.09 3.67
C PHE A 25 13.75 -10.20 3.77
N THR A 26 13.43 -9.69 4.96
CA THR A 26 12.31 -8.76 5.15
C THR A 26 12.56 -7.46 4.38
N CYS A 27 13.76 -6.88 4.48
CA CYS A 27 14.14 -5.69 3.71
C CYS A 27 14.05 -5.95 2.21
N LYS A 28 14.58 -7.08 1.75
CA LYS A 28 14.58 -7.44 0.32
C LYS A 28 13.20 -7.67 -0.26
N ARG A 29 12.27 -8.24 0.51
CA ARG A 29 10.89 -8.48 0.07
C ARG A 29 9.95 -7.29 0.32
N ARG A 30 10.42 -6.22 0.98
CA ARG A 30 9.61 -5.05 1.37
C ARG A 30 9.06 -4.32 0.15
N ARG A 31 7.74 -4.35 0.00
CA ARG A 31 6.99 -3.61 -1.01
C ARG A 31 5.54 -3.47 -0.56
N ASN A 32 4.78 -2.61 -1.22
CA ASN A 32 3.33 -2.63 -1.04
C ASN A 32 2.78 -3.90 -1.68
N LEU A 33 2.03 -4.70 -0.91
CA LEU A 33 1.41 -5.93 -1.39
C LEU A 33 -0.01 -5.69 -1.93
N LEU A 34 -0.59 -4.52 -1.61
CA LEU A 34 -1.89 -4.13 -2.17
C LEU A 34 -1.75 -3.84 -3.66
N LYS A 35 -2.60 -4.49 -4.46
CA LYS A 35 -2.77 -4.15 -5.88
C LYS A 35 -3.58 -2.85 -5.99
N ASN A 36 -3.18 -2.02 -6.94
CA ASN A 36 -3.87 -0.80 -7.32
C ASN A 36 -4.30 0.09 -6.12
N PRO A 37 -3.35 0.48 -5.23
CA PRO A 37 -3.68 1.28 -4.05
C PRO A 37 -4.04 2.72 -4.37
N ARG A 38 -3.74 3.19 -5.59
CA ARG A 38 -3.96 4.57 -6.06
C ARG A 38 -5.13 4.71 -7.03
N GLY A 39 -5.80 3.62 -7.39
CA GLY A 39 -6.91 3.67 -8.37
C GLY A 39 -6.46 4.03 -9.79
N GLU A 40 -5.19 3.82 -10.13
CA GLU A 40 -4.69 4.09 -11.49
C GLU A 40 -5.35 3.17 -12.51
N ASP A 41 -5.54 1.90 -12.13
CA ASP A 41 -6.17 0.85 -12.93
C ASP A 41 -7.66 0.71 -12.59
N GLY A 42 -8.32 1.83 -12.26
CA GLY A 42 -9.72 1.82 -11.85
C GLY A 42 -9.91 1.04 -10.54
N PHE A 43 -10.83 0.08 -10.54
CA PHE A 43 -11.10 -0.80 -9.39
C PHE A 43 -10.42 -2.17 -9.49
N LEU A 44 -9.55 -2.37 -10.48
CA LEU A 44 -8.90 -3.67 -10.69
C LEU A 44 -8.14 -4.12 -9.42
N GLY A 45 -8.36 -5.38 -9.02
CA GLY A 45 -7.76 -5.97 -7.83
C GLY A 45 -8.49 -5.69 -6.51
N TRP A 46 -9.60 -4.95 -6.53
CA TRP A 46 -10.47 -4.76 -5.36
C TRP A 46 -11.76 -5.54 -5.52
N ASP A 47 -12.18 -6.23 -4.46
CA ASP A 47 -13.54 -6.73 -4.32
C ASP A 47 -14.40 -5.63 -3.69
N LEU A 48 -15.53 -5.28 -4.31
CA LEU A 48 -16.31 -4.09 -3.98
C LEU A 48 -17.72 -4.44 -3.54
N THR A 49 -18.15 -3.80 -2.45
CA THR A 49 -19.57 -3.64 -2.11
C THR A 49 -19.96 -2.19 -2.37
N ASN A 50 -20.98 -1.97 -3.19
CA ASN A 50 -21.47 -0.65 -3.56
C ASN A 50 -22.78 -0.34 -2.85
N GLY A 51 -22.84 0.79 -2.14
CA GLY A 51 -24.07 1.45 -1.71
C GLY A 51 -24.29 2.74 -2.49
N GLY A 52 -25.53 3.19 -2.64
CA GLY A 52 -25.86 4.44 -3.33
C GLY A 52 -25.39 4.41 -4.79
N ASP A 53 -24.72 5.48 -5.23
CA ASP A 53 -24.10 5.56 -6.55
C ASP A 53 -22.80 4.73 -6.69
N GLY A 54 -22.44 3.97 -5.66
CA GLY A 54 -21.26 3.12 -5.63
C GLY A 54 -19.95 3.87 -5.43
N TRP A 55 -18.84 3.15 -5.63
CA TRP A 55 -17.50 3.73 -5.57
C TRP A 55 -17.21 4.61 -6.78
N LYS A 56 -16.52 5.73 -6.54
CA LYS A 56 -15.97 6.59 -7.57
C LYS A 56 -14.46 6.75 -7.40
N ILE A 57 -13.77 6.95 -8.52
CA ILE A 57 -12.36 7.36 -8.53
C ILE A 57 -12.31 8.80 -8.99
N GLU A 58 -11.69 9.65 -8.17
CA GLU A 58 -11.64 11.09 -8.41
C GLU A 58 -10.30 11.67 -7.99
N ARG A 59 -10.01 12.89 -8.45
CA ARG A 59 -8.83 13.62 -8.00
C ARG A 59 -9.00 14.02 -6.53
N PRO A 60 -7.92 13.96 -5.71
CA PRO A 60 -7.95 14.48 -4.35
C PRO A 60 -8.38 15.95 -4.34
N ILE A 61 -9.31 16.33 -3.46
CA ILE A 61 -9.69 17.73 -3.24
C ILE A 61 -8.50 18.52 -2.68
N VAL A 62 -7.75 17.89 -1.78
CA VAL A 62 -6.48 18.40 -1.25
C VAL A 62 -5.35 17.52 -1.79
N PRO A 63 -4.31 18.10 -2.42
CA PRO A 63 -3.17 17.34 -2.91
C PRO A 63 -2.51 16.51 -1.80
N HIS A 64 -2.17 15.26 -2.13
CA HIS A 64 -1.44 14.41 -1.21
C HIS A 64 0.05 14.85 -1.15
N PRO A 65 0.73 14.80 0.00
CA PRO A 65 2.15 15.18 0.12
C PRO A 65 3.10 14.43 -0.81
N ASN A 66 2.69 13.21 -1.20
CA ASN A 66 3.32 12.47 -2.28
C ASN A 66 2.63 12.81 -3.62
N GLU A 67 3.32 13.58 -4.46
CA GLU A 67 2.85 14.03 -5.77
C GLU A 67 2.51 12.89 -6.73
N ALA A 68 3.03 11.69 -6.53
CA ALA A 68 2.68 10.52 -7.35
C ALA A 68 1.28 9.95 -7.05
N ILE A 69 0.53 10.54 -6.10
CA ILE A 69 -0.85 10.18 -5.78
C ILE A 69 -1.77 11.25 -6.35
N GLN A 70 -2.49 10.89 -7.43
CA GLN A 70 -3.33 11.80 -8.20
C GLN A 70 -4.82 11.42 -8.19
N LYS A 71 -5.17 10.32 -7.52
CA LYS A 71 -6.51 9.72 -7.50
C LYS A 71 -6.82 9.17 -6.11
N ASN A 72 -8.10 9.21 -5.73
CA ASN A 72 -8.66 8.67 -4.49
C ASN A 72 -9.92 7.84 -4.78
N PHE A 73 -10.26 6.94 -3.86
CA PHE A 73 -11.53 6.21 -3.85
C PHE A 73 -12.54 6.96 -2.97
N ALA A 74 -13.67 7.36 -3.55
CA ALA A 74 -14.75 8.05 -2.86
C ALA A 74 -15.98 7.14 -2.70
N THR A 75 -16.56 7.13 -1.50
CA THR A 75 -17.79 6.41 -1.18
C THR A 75 -19.01 7.25 -1.50
N SER A 76 -20.16 6.60 -1.72
CA SER A 76 -21.44 7.29 -1.88
C SER A 76 -22.11 7.57 -0.52
N TYR A 77 -23.38 7.98 -0.55
CA TYR A 77 -24.21 8.30 0.62
C TYR A 77 -24.70 7.05 1.40
N GLN A 78 -24.54 5.86 0.84
CA GLN A 78 -24.73 4.58 1.52
C GLN A 78 -23.40 3.84 1.65
N MET A 79 -23.39 2.80 2.50
CA MET A 79 -22.18 2.05 2.82
C MET A 79 -21.55 1.43 1.57
N CYS A 80 -20.31 1.82 1.30
CA CYS A 80 -19.44 1.21 0.32
C CYS A 80 -18.27 0.54 1.05
N MET A 81 -17.93 -0.70 0.66
CA MET A 81 -16.79 -1.43 1.19
C MET A 81 -15.90 -1.89 0.04
N LYS A 82 -14.60 -2.01 0.31
CA LYS A 82 -13.65 -2.62 -0.62
C LYS A 82 -12.65 -3.49 0.13
N SER A 83 -12.33 -4.65 -0.43
CA SER A 83 -11.43 -5.62 0.19
C SER A 83 -10.43 -6.19 -0.80
N GLN A 84 -9.32 -6.73 -0.27
CA GLN A 84 -8.34 -7.49 -1.02
C GLN A 84 -7.71 -8.53 -0.09
N ILE A 85 -7.65 -9.78 -0.53
CA ILE A 85 -7.00 -10.86 0.20
C ILE A 85 -5.54 -10.94 -0.30
N ILE A 86 -4.60 -10.98 0.65
CA ILE A 86 -3.17 -11.12 0.35
C ILE A 86 -2.71 -12.48 0.87
N GLU A 87 -2.24 -13.32 -0.04
CA GLU A 87 -1.54 -14.55 0.28
C GLU A 87 -0.05 -14.23 0.52
N LEU A 88 0.47 -14.62 1.68
CA LEU A 88 1.84 -14.31 2.11
C LEU A 88 2.86 -15.41 1.77
N GLU A 89 2.36 -16.61 1.45
CA GLU A 89 3.14 -17.79 1.09
C GLU A 89 3.87 -17.60 -0.24
#